data_AF-A0A839ISH8-F1
#
_entry.id   AF-A0A839ISH8-F1
#
_cell.length_a   1.000
_cell.length_b   1.000
_cell.length_c   1.000
_cell.angle_alpha   90.00
_cell.angle_beta   90.00
_cell.angle_gamma   90.00
#
_symmetry.space_group_name_H-M   'P 1'
#
loop_
_entity.id
_entity.type
_entity.pdbx_description
1 polymer ?
#
loop_
_entity_poly.entity_id
_entity_poly.type
_entity_poly.pdbx_seq_one_letter_code
_entity_poly.pdbx_strand_id
1 'polypeptide(L)'
;MQDIIRQIEQIYADMGHNQYGEGISQTEHGVQCARLAKDSGESSEMVVAALLHDIGHLIEEISPEHGNFKHDHSGADFLSPYFPAAVTEPIRLHAQAKRYLCTVESGYFETLSEASVYSLKHQGGLMTEQEVTDFRAQPFYQAAVLLRRWDDEGKDTELSATPFTEFLPDLETALVQLPST
;
A
#
# COMPACT_ATOMS: atom_id res chain seq x y z
N MET A 1 19.79 -6.25 6.56
CA MET A 1 19.07 -4.97 6.78
C MET A 1 19.31 -4.02 5.61
N GLN A 2 20.54 -3.59 5.32
CA GLN A 2 20.81 -2.82 4.08
C GLN A 2 20.51 -3.63 2.80
N ASP A 3 20.61 -4.97 2.85
CA ASP A 3 20.37 -5.80 1.67
C ASP A 3 18.89 -5.83 1.23
N ILE A 4 17.93 -5.75 2.15
CA ILE A 4 16.50 -5.71 1.77
C ILE A 4 16.13 -4.35 1.18
N ILE A 5 16.68 -3.24 1.68
CA ILE A 5 16.45 -1.91 1.10
C ILE A 5 16.93 -1.90 -0.35
N ARG A 6 18.15 -2.40 -0.61
CA ARG A 6 18.67 -2.53 -1.98
C ARG A 6 17.81 -3.43 -2.85
N GLN A 7 17.28 -4.52 -2.31
CA GLN A 7 16.38 -5.40 -3.04
C GLN A 7 15.08 -4.68 -3.41
N ILE A 8 14.49 -3.92 -2.48
CA ILE A 8 13.30 -3.10 -2.75
C ILE A 8 13.59 -2.03 -3.80
N GLU A 9 14.71 -1.31 -3.67
CA GLU A 9 15.15 -0.34 -4.68
C GLU A 9 15.27 -1.00 -6.07
N GLN A 10 15.85 -2.20 -6.14
CA GLN A 10 15.98 -2.94 -7.38
C GLN A 10 14.62 -3.35 -7.96
N ILE A 11 13.68 -3.80 -7.13
CA ILE A 11 12.30 -4.12 -7.56
C ILE A 11 11.63 -2.89 -8.18
N TYR A 12 11.72 -1.72 -7.54
CA TYR A 12 11.14 -0.48 -8.09
C TYR A 12 11.90 0.00 -9.33
N ALA A 13 13.22 -0.18 -9.40
CA ALA A 13 14.00 0.15 -10.59
C ALA A 13 13.59 -0.72 -11.80
N ASP A 14 13.39 -2.02 -11.57
CA ASP A 14 13.09 -2.98 -12.64
C ASP A 14 11.62 -2.95 -13.05
N MET A 15 10.70 -2.84 -12.08
CA MET A 15 9.27 -3.05 -12.30
C MET A 15 8.42 -1.81 -12.01
N GLY A 16 8.97 -0.82 -11.32
CA GLY A 16 8.22 0.35 -10.87
C GLY A 16 7.80 1.31 -11.99
N HIS A 17 8.34 1.16 -13.19
CA HIS A 17 7.91 1.89 -14.39
C HIS A 17 6.66 1.28 -15.06
N ASN A 18 6.22 0.10 -14.59
CA ASN A 18 4.97 -0.49 -15.05
C ASN A 18 3.78 0.42 -14.73
N GLN A 19 2.76 0.37 -15.59
CA GLN A 19 1.55 1.16 -15.43
C GLN A 19 0.79 0.71 -14.18
N TYR A 20 0.53 1.65 -13.27
CA TYR A 20 -0.43 1.44 -12.17
C TYR A 20 -1.88 1.51 -12.71
N GLY A 21 -2.08 2.40 -13.69
CA GLY A 21 -3.39 2.89 -14.10
C GLY A 21 -3.40 4.40 -13.93
N GLU A 22 -4.50 5.06 -14.31
CA GLU A 22 -4.72 6.50 -14.01
C GLU A 22 -3.68 7.45 -14.64
N GLY A 23 -2.87 6.98 -15.59
CA GLY A 23 -1.84 7.79 -16.26
C GLY A 23 -0.50 7.88 -15.53
N ILE A 24 -0.30 7.13 -14.43
CA ILE A 24 0.94 7.10 -13.66
C ILE A 24 1.54 5.69 -13.52
N SER A 25 2.83 5.64 -13.22
CA SER A 25 3.56 4.41 -12.91
C SER A 25 3.36 3.96 -11.46
N GLN A 26 3.68 2.69 -11.18
CA GLN A 26 3.68 2.11 -9.83
C GLN A 26 4.60 2.88 -8.86
N THR A 27 5.76 3.36 -9.34
CA THR A 27 6.66 4.16 -8.52
C THR A 27 6.05 5.51 -8.18
N GLU A 28 5.48 6.20 -9.17
CA GLU A 28 4.84 7.52 -8.97
C GLU A 28 3.70 7.43 -7.96
N HIS A 29 2.87 6.39 -8.07
CA HIS A 29 1.80 6.14 -7.11
C HIS A 29 2.36 5.98 -5.68
N GLY A 30 3.29 5.05 -5.47
CA GLY A 30 3.85 4.78 -4.15
C GLY A 30 4.53 6.01 -3.52
N VAL A 31 5.30 6.79 -4.28
CA VAL A 31 5.97 7.99 -3.75
C VAL A 31 5.00 9.11 -3.41
N GLN A 32 3.89 9.25 -4.15
CA GLN A 32 2.84 10.21 -3.81
C GLN A 32 2.14 9.81 -2.50
N CYS A 33 1.79 8.53 -2.34
CA CYS A 33 1.21 8.02 -1.10
C CYS A 33 2.15 8.25 0.10
N ALA A 34 3.44 7.95 -0.07
CA ALA A 34 4.45 8.16 0.95
C ALA A 34 4.64 9.65 1.31
N ARG A 35 4.57 10.54 0.33
CA ARG A 35 4.59 12.00 0.56
C ARG A 35 3.39 12.44 1.39
N LEU A 36 2.18 12.01 1.03
CA LEU A 36 0.95 12.39 1.75
C LEU A 36 1.02 11.94 3.22
N ALA A 37 1.53 10.73 3.47
CA ALA A 37 1.77 10.24 4.83
C ALA A 37 2.79 11.14 5.57
N LYS A 38 3.91 11.45 4.93
CA LYS A 38 4.99 12.27 5.52
C LYS A 38 4.55 13.69 5.83
N ASP A 39 3.81 14.32 4.92
CA ASP A 39 3.29 15.69 5.08
C ASP A 39 2.19 15.76 6.13
N SER A 40 1.50 14.64 6.39
CA SER A 40 0.55 14.48 7.49
C SER A 40 1.22 14.33 8.87
N GLY A 41 2.56 14.23 8.93
CA GLY A 41 3.32 14.11 10.18
C GLY A 41 3.36 12.71 10.78
N GLU A 42 3.12 11.69 9.95
CA GLU A 42 3.05 10.28 10.37
C GLU A 42 4.44 9.66 10.58
N SER A 43 4.48 8.50 11.25
CA SER A 43 5.74 7.82 11.55
C SER A 43 6.41 7.24 10.30
N SER A 44 7.72 6.97 10.36
CA SER A 44 8.44 6.32 9.27
C SER A 44 7.83 4.95 8.91
N GLU A 45 7.25 4.22 9.88
CA GLU A 45 6.52 2.98 9.59
C GLU A 45 5.31 3.22 8.70
N MET A 46 4.51 4.26 8.94
CA MET A 46 3.35 4.60 8.10
C MET A 46 3.77 5.17 6.74
N VAL A 47 4.83 5.97 6.68
CA VAL A 47 5.42 6.45 5.42
C VAL A 47 5.88 5.27 4.56
N VAL A 48 6.56 4.29 5.17
CA VAL A 48 7.00 3.06 4.50
C VAL A 48 5.81 2.18 4.11
N ALA A 49 4.79 2.07 4.96
CA ALA A 49 3.57 1.36 4.63
C ALA A 49 2.90 1.96 3.38
N ALA A 50 2.82 3.29 3.31
CA ALA A 50 2.30 4.01 2.14
C ALA A 50 3.15 3.82 0.88
N LEU A 51 4.47 3.90 1.01
CA LEU A 51 5.40 3.69 -0.10
C LEU A 51 5.27 2.29 -0.72
N LEU A 52 5.14 1.27 0.13
CA LEU A 52 5.29 -0.14 -0.25
C LEU A 52 3.98 -0.93 -0.33
N HIS A 53 2.82 -0.31 -0.11
CA HIS A 53 1.55 -1.06 -0.01
C HIS A 53 1.23 -1.92 -1.24
N ASP A 54 1.69 -1.47 -2.42
CA ASP A 54 1.48 -2.15 -3.69
C ASP A 54 2.69 -2.94 -4.19
N ILE A 55 3.75 -3.11 -3.38
CA ILE A 55 4.94 -3.88 -3.78
C ILE A 55 4.61 -5.32 -4.23
N GLY A 56 3.50 -5.88 -3.74
CA GLY A 56 2.97 -7.17 -4.18
C GLY A 56 2.75 -7.26 -5.69
N HIS A 57 2.34 -6.15 -6.33
CA HIS A 57 2.19 -6.07 -7.79
C HIS A 57 3.52 -6.13 -8.54
N LEU A 58 4.64 -5.79 -7.89
CA LEU A 58 5.96 -5.72 -8.51
C LEU A 58 6.75 -7.02 -8.39
N ILE A 59 6.46 -7.83 -7.36
CA ILE A 59 7.20 -9.06 -7.07
C ILE A 59 6.53 -10.32 -7.60
N GLU A 60 5.25 -10.27 -7.93
CA GLU A 60 4.52 -11.37 -8.55
C GLU A 60 4.28 -11.08 -10.04
N GLU A 61 4.54 -12.06 -10.92
CA GLU A 61 4.13 -11.95 -12.32
C GLU A 61 2.59 -11.87 -12.39
N ILE A 62 2.06 -10.69 -12.69
CA ILE A 62 0.63 -10.49 -12.90
C ILE A 62 0.24 -11.21 -14.20
N SER A 63 -0.32 -12.42 -14.08
CA SER A 63 -1.08 -13.03 -15.17
C SER A 63 -2.48 -12.40 -15.20
N PRO A 64 -2.87 -11.69 -16.28
CA PRO A 64 -4.22 -11.11 -16.41
C PRO A 64 -5.34 -12.15 -16.30
N GLU A 65 -5.00 -13.41 -16.57
CA GLU A 65 -5.92 -14.56 -16.56
C GLU A 65 -6.22 -15.05 -15.13
N HIS A 66 -5.35 -14.73 -14.17
CA HIS A 66 -5.44 -15.21 -12.78
C HIS A 66 -5.64 -14.11 -11.75
N GLY A 67 -5.81 -12.84 -12.19
CA GLY A 67 -6.25 -11.70 -11.39
C GLY A 67 -5.76 -11.77 -9.95
N ASN A 68 -4.48 -11.46 -9.71
CA ASN A 68 -3.93 -11.58 -8.37
C ASN A 68 -4.44 -10.44 -7.49
N PHE A 69 -5.62 -10.64 -6.89
CA PHE A 69 -6.26 -9.68 -5.99
C PHE A 69 -5.72 -9.74 -4.55
N LYS A 70 -4.60 -10.44 -4.33
CA LYS A 70 -3.96 -10.65 -3.01
C LYS A 70 -2.61 -9.96 -2.90
N HIS A 71 -2.35 -8.94 -3.71
CA HIS A 71 -1.09 -8.19 -3.70
C HIS A 71 -0.81 -7.58 -2.32
N ASP A 72 -1.87 -7.19 -1.60
CA ASP A 72 -1.85 -6.76 -0.21
C ASP A 72 -1.19 -7.81 0.71
N HIS A 73 -1.59 -9.08 0.60
CA HIS A 73 -1.06 -10.18 1.38
C HIS A 73 0.35 -10.55 0.93
N SER A 74 0.58 -10.69 -0.37
CA SER A 74 1.89 -11.07 -0.91
C SER A 74 2.97 -10.03 -0.59
N GLY A 75 2.64 -8.74 -0.71
CA GLY A 75 3.52 -7.65 -0.33
C GLY A 75 3.81 -7.64 1.17
N ALA A 76 2.78 -7.76 2.01
CA ALA A 76 2.96 -7.81 3.46
C ALA A 76 3.77 -9.04 3.92
N ASP A 77 3.54 -10.21 3.31
CA ASP A 77 4.28 -11.46 3.60
C ASP A 77 5.76 -11.29 3.24
N PHE A 78 6.06 -10.73 2.07
CA PHE A 78 7.42 -10.44 1.61
C PHE A 78 8.17 -9.49 2.58
N LEU A 79 7.48 -8.49 3.12
CA LEU A 79 8.07 -7.47 4.00
C LEU A 79 8.17 -7.89 5.48
N SER A 80 7.32 -8.82 5.93
CA SER A 80 7.19 -9.21 7.34
C SER A 80 8.45 -9.70 8.06
N PRO A 81 9.47 -10.30 7.38
CA PRO A 81 10.71 -10.65 8.06
C PRO A 81 11.60 -9.43 8.41
N TYR A 82 11.34 -8.27 7.81
CA TYR A 82 12.24 -7.13 7.82
C TYR A 82 11.64 -5.88 8.45
N PHE A 83 10.31 -5.73 8.37
CA PHE A 83 9.58 -4.59 8.89
C PHE A 83 8.60 -5.03 9.98
N PRO A 84 8.32 -4.17 10.98
CA PRO A 84 7.40 -4.49 12.05
C PRO A 84 5.95 -4.57 11.54
N ALA A 85 5.07 -5.15 12.35
CA ALA A 85 3.63 -5.21 12.06
C ALA A 85 3.01 -3.82 11.77
N ALA A 86 3.57 -2.75 12.36
CA ALA A 86 3.16 -1.37 12.08
C ALA A 86 3.35 -0.94 10.62
N VAL A 87 4.24 -1.60 9.88
CA VAL A 87 4.38 -1.44 8.42
C VAL A 87 3.52 -2.46 7.70
N THR A 88 3.66 -3.75 8.05
CA THR A 88 3.12 -4.82 7.21
C THR A 88 1.62 -5.04 7.35
N GLU A 89 1.03 -4.77 8.52
CA GLU A 89 -0.40 -5.00 8.72
C GLU A 89 -1.28 -3.93 8.05
N PRO A 90 -0.94 -2.63 8.04
CA PRO A 90 -1.63 -1.67 7.19
C PRO A 90 -1.59 -2.07 5.71
N ILE A 91 -0.43 -2.52 5.21
CA ILE A 91 -0.28 -3.05 3.84
C ILE A 91 -1.21 -4.24 3.64
N ARG A 92 -1.22 -5.23 4.53
CA ARG A 92 -2.08 -6.41 4.40
C ARG A 92 -3.57 -6.08 4.38
N LEU A 93 -3.96 -5.02 5.09
CA LEU A 93 -5.35 -4.67 5.32
C LEU A 93 -5.88 -3.61 4.34
N HIS A 94 -5.05 -3.00 3.49
CA HIS A 94 -5.47 -1.84 2.69
C HIS A 94 -6.59 -2.17 1.68
N ALA A 95 -6.65 -3.39 1.14
CA ALA A 95 -7.77 -3.82 0.29
C ALA A 95 -9.07 -3.98 1.09
N GLN A 96 -9.00 -4.50 2.33
CA GLN A 96 -10.15 -4.56 3.23
C GLN A 96 -10.58 -3.16 3.68
N ALA A 97 -9.63 -2.24 3.88
CA ALA A 97 -9.91 -0.85 4.18
C ALA A 97 -10.73 -0.16 3.08
N LYS A 98 -10.44 -0.46 1.79
CA LYS A 98 -11.28 -0.01 0.65
C LYS A 98 -12.72 -0.48 0.80
N ARG A 99 -12.92 -1.78 1.00
CA ARG A 99 -14.26 -2.38 1.16
C ARG A 99 -15.00 -1.75 2.34
N TYR A 100 -14.30 -1.56 3.46
CA TYR A 100 -14.82 -0.93 4.66
C TYR A 100 -15.28 0.51 4.38
N LEU A 101 -14.43 1.37 3.82
CA LEU A 101 -14.76 2.76 3.53
C LEU A 101 -15.95 2.88 2.59
N CYS A 102 -15.98 2.09 1.51
CA CYS A 102 -17.12 2.04 0.59
C CYS A 102 -18.44 1.60 1.26
N THR A 103 -18.35 0.87 2.37
CA THR A 103 -19.51 0.35 3.10
C THR A 103 -20.01 1.34 4.15
N VAL A 104 -19.11 1.97 4.90
CA VAL A 104 -19.47 2.77 6.09
C VAL A 104 -19.51 4.27 5.83
N GLU A 105 -18.88 4.75 4.77
CA GLU A 105 -18.79 6.18 4.44
C GLU A 105 -19.57 6.47 3.16
N SER A 106 -20.71 7.15 3.32
CA SER A 106 -21.54 7.56 2.19
C SER A 106 -20.77 8.49 1.26
N GLY A 107 -20.75 8.20 -0.04
CA GLY A 107 -20.03 8.98 -1.04
C GLY A 107 -18.62 8.46 -1.36
N TYR A 108 -18.06 7.52 -0.57
CA TYR A 108 -16.70 7.02 -0.79
C TYR A 108 -16.58 6.12 -2.02
N PHE A 109 -17.62 5.34 -2.33
CA PHE A 109 -17.60 4.48 -3.51
C PHE A 109 -17.48 5.30 -4.80
N GLU A 110 -18.09 6.48 -4.83
CA GLU A 110 -18.11 7.40 -5.96
C GLU A 110 -16.78 8.11 -6.19
N THR A 111 -15.88 8.12 -5.21
CA THR A 111 -14.53 8.70 -5.36
C THR A 111 -13.51 7.71 -5.91
N LEU A 112 -13.88 6.43 -6.04
CA LEU A 112 -12.96 5.42 -6.54
C LEU A 112 -12.68 5.57 -8.04
N SER A 113 -11.40 5.51 -8.40
CA SER A 113 -10.90 5.21 -9.76
C SER A 113 -11.58 3.99 -10.40
N GLU A 114 -11.62 3.94 -11.74
CA GLU A 114 -12.17 2.80 -12.48
C GLU A 114 -11.47 1.48 -12.12
N ALA A 115 -10.14 1.51 -11.97
CA ALA A 115 -9.33 0.36 -11.54
C ALA A 115 -9.69 -0.09 -10.11
N SER A 116 -9.93 0.86 -9.19
CA SER A 116 -10.35 0.54 -7.82
C SER A 116 -11.77 -0.06 -7.77
N VAL A 117 -12.69 0.42 -8.59
CA VAL A 117 -14.04 -0.15 -8.72
C VAL A 117 -13.99 -1.57 -9.28
N TYR A 118 -13.15 -1.81 -10.30
CA TYR A 118 -12.98 -3.14 -10.88
C TYR A 118 -12.43 -4.14 -9.85
N SER A 119 -11.34 -3.78 -9.15
CA SER A 119 -10.74 -4.63 -8.13
C SER A 119 -11.66 -4.86 -6.92
N LEU A 120 -12.43 -3.85 -6.50
CA LEU A 120 -13.40 -3.98 -5.40
C LEU A 120 -14.40 -5.11 -5.65
N LYS A 121 -14.92 -5.27 -6.88
CA LYS A 121 -15.84 -6.36 -7.23
C LYS A 121 -15.23 -7.74 -7.05
N HIS A 122 -13.94 -7.89 -7.34
CA HIS A 122 -13.23 -9.15 -7.24
C HIS A 122 -12.69 -9.42 -5.82
N GLN A 123 -12.56 -8.39 -5.00
CA GLN A 123 -12.17 -8.46 -3.59
C GLN A 123 -13.36 -8.74 -2.64
N GLY A 124 -14.55 -9.04 -3.17
CA GLY A 124 -15.74 -9.37 -2.38
C GLY A 124 -16.73 -8.21 -2.19
N GLY A 125 -16.53 -7.07 -2.86
CA GLY A 125 -17.46 -5.95 -2.86
C GLY A 125 -17.59 -5.26 -1.50
N LEU A 126 -18.75 -4.65 -1.25
CA LEU A 126 -19.08 -4.04 0.05
C LEU A 126 -19.08 -5.10 1.16
N MET A 127 -18.74 -4.67 2.37
CA MET A 127 -18.75 -5.50 3.56
C MET A 127 -20.17 -5.68 4.10
N THR A 128 -20.42 -6.85 4.67
CA THR A 128 -21.53 -7.09 5.59
C THR A 128 -21.28 -6.43 6.95
N GLU A 129 -22.32 -6.31 7.79
CA GLU A 129 -22.18 -5.78 9.16
C GLU A 129 -21.17 -6.58 10.01
N GLN A 130 -21.11 -7.90 9.81
CA GLN A 130 -20.15 -8.76 10.50
C GLN A 130 -18.72 -8.49 10.01
N GLU A 131 -18.50 -8.39 8.71
CA GLU A 131 -17.16 -8.06 8.16
C GLU A 131 -16.69 -6.67 8.61
N VAL A 132 -17.58 -5.69 8.71
CA VAL A 132 -17.28 -4.37 9.29
C VAL A 132 -16.83 -4.51 10.75
N THR A 133 -17.51 -5.34 11.53
CA THR A 133 -17.18 -5.60 12.93
C THR A 133 -15.82 -6.29 13.06
N ASP A 134 -15.57 -7.32 12.26
CA ASP A 134 -14.34 -8.09 12.26
C ASP A 134 -13.14 -7.24 11.80
N PHE A 135 -13.33 -6.37 10.79
CA PHE A 135 -12.30 -5.45 10.33
C PHE A 135 -11.94 -4.42 11.41
N ARG A 136 -12.93 -3.82 12.08
CA ARG A 136 -12.71 -2.88 13.20
C ARG A 136 -12.03 -3.52 14.41
N ALA A 137 -12.11 -4.84 14.55
CA ALA A 137 -11.44 -5.57 15.62
C ALA A 137 -9.94 -5.80 15.34
N GLN A 138 -9.47 -5.59 14.09
CA GLN A 138 -8.05 -5.72 13.75
C GLN A 138 -7.22 -4.61 14.42
N PRO A 139 -6.08 -4.92 15.06
CA PRO A 139 -5.28 -3.92 15.77
C PRO A 139 -4.84 -2.73 14.90
N PHE A 140 -4.63 -2.95 13.60
CA PHE A 140 -4.13 -1.94 12.65
C PHE A 140 -5.21 -1.39 11.71
N TYR A 141 -6.51 -1.59 11.99
CA TYR A 141 -7.57 -1.16 11.08
C TYR A 141 -7.55 0.35 10.80
N GLN A 142 -7.24 1.18 11.81
CA GLN A 142 -7.20 2.63 11.66
C GLN A 142 -6.05 3.06 10.73
N ALA A 143 -4.88 2.46 10.92
CA ALA A 143 -3.72 2.69 10.07
C ALA A 143 -3.99 2.25 8.63
N ALA A 144 -4.65 1.09 8.43
CA ALA A 144 -5.06 0.63 7.10
C ALA A 144 -6.07 1.57 6.43
N VAL A 145 -7.02 2.13 7.20
CA VAL A 145 -7.97 3.13 6.70
C VAL A 145 -7.27 4.42 6.29
N LEU A 146 -6.30 4.89 7.09
CA LEU A 146 -5.54 6.09 6.76
C LEU A 146 -4.68 5.87 5.51
N LEU A 147 -3.95 4.75 5.45
CA LEU A 147 -3.22 4.31 4.28
C LEU A 147 -4.10 4.28 3.03
N ARG A 148 -5.31 3.72 3.14
CA ARG A 148 -6.23 3.63 2.00
C ARG A 148 -6.65 4.98 1.44
N ARG A 149 -6.77 6.01 2.29
CA ARG A 149 -7.08 7.36 1.81
C ARG A 149 -5.94 7.92 0.97
N TRP A 150 -4.69 7.74 1.39
CA TRP A 150 -3.55 8.15 0.59
C TRP A 150 -3.40 7.33 -0.69
N ASP A 151 -3.69 6.03 -0.66
CA ASP A 151 -3.82 5.19 -1.87
C ASP A 151 -4.84 5.80 -2.84
N ASP A 152 -6.01 6.24 -2.38
CA ASP A 152 -6.98 6.89 -3.26
C ASP A 152 -6.55 8.29 -3.75
N GLU A 153 -5.78 9.04 -2.95
CA GLU A 153 -5.31 10.40 -3.28
C GLU A 153 -4.05 10.44 -4.16
N GLY A 154 -3.15 9.44 -4.06
CA GLY A 154 -1.83 9.43 -4.70
C GLY A 154 -1.84 9.13 -6.20
N LYS A 155 -2.63 9.87 -6.98
CA LYS A 155 -2.89 9.61 -8.42
C LYS A 155 -2.74 10.85 -9.30
N ASP A 156 -1.99 11.85 -8.84
CA ASP A 156 -1.85 13.12 -9.55
C ASP A 156 -0.83 13.01 -10.69
N THR A 157 -1.28 13.15 -11.93
CA THR A 157 -0.46 13.11 -13.14
C THR A 157 0.48 14.31 -13.29
N GLU A 158 0.21 15.41 -12.60
CA GLU A 158 1.02 16.63 -12.64
C GLU A 158 2.16 16.62 -11.60
N LEU A 159 2.06 15.75 -10.59
CA LEU A 159 3.10 15.52 -9.58
C LEU A 159 4.11 14.49 -10.09
N SER A 160 4.80 14.83 -11.17
CA SER A 160 5.89 14.02 -11.71
C SER A 160 7.18 14.26 -10.91
N ALA A 161 7.82 13.18 -10.47
CA ALA A 161 9.23 13.11 -10.07
C ALA A 161 9.64 13.36 -8.60
N THR A 162 8.88 12.86 -7.62
CA THR A 162 9.53 12.51 -6.34
C THR A 162 10.34 11.23 -6.54
N PRO A 163 11.68 11.24 -6.38
CA PRO A 163 12.46 10.01 -6.53
C PRO A 163 12.17 9.06 -5.37
N PHE A 164 12.08 7.76 -5.65
CA PHE A 164 11.94 6.71 -4.61
C PHE A 164 13.00 6.86 -3.51
N THR A 165 14.22 7.26 -3.91
CA THR A 165 15.37 7.42 -3.02
C THR A 165 15.18 8.48 -1.92
N GLU A 166 14.20 9.37 -2.04
CA GLU A 166 13.88 10.33 -0.99
C GLU A 166 13.41 9.65 0.31
N PHE A 167 12.81 8.47 0.20
CA PHE A 167 12.26 7.71 1.34
C PHE A 167 13.23 6.66 1.91
N LEU A 168 14.49 6.59 1.44
CA LEU A 168 15.49 5.69 2.02
C LEU A 168 15.69 5.90 3.53
N PRO A 169 15.75 7.14 4.06
CA PRO A 169 15.88 7.34 5.51
C PRO A 169 14.70 6.76 6.30
N ASP A 170 13.48 6.82 5.74
CA ASP A 170 12.28 6.25 6.36
C ASP A 170 12.33 4.71 6.34
N LEU A 171 12.77 4.12 5.22
CA LEU A 171 13.01 2.67 5.11
C LEU A 171 14.05 2.20 6.13
N GLU A 172 15.17 2.89 6.26
CA GLU A 172 16.22 2.56 7.23
C GLU A 172 15.73 2.65 8.67
N THR A 173 14.92 3.67 8.99
CA THR A 173 14.35 3.89 10.33
C THR A 173 13.33 2.81 10.69
N ALA A 174 12.50 2.39 9.74
CA ALA A 174 11.41 1.44 9.97
C ALA A 174 11.87 -0.03 10.03
N LEU A 175 13.11 -0.36 9.68
CA LEU A 175 13.60 -1.74 9.76
C LEU A 175 13.56 -2.27 11.19
N VAL A 176 13.16 -3.53 11.34
CA VAL A 176 13.28 -4.24 12.62
C VAL A 176 14.76 -4.29 12.98
N GLN A 177 15.12 -3.70 14.12
CA GLN A 177 16.45 -3.88 14.65
C GLN A 177 16.61 -5.32 15.10
N LEU A 178 17.43 -6.10 14.38
CA LEU A 178 17.84 -7.40 14.87
C LEU A 178 18.59 -7.19 16.20
N PRO A 179 18.29 -7.96 17.25
CA PRO A 179 19.09 -7.91 18.46
C PRO A 179 20.55 -8.17 18.08
N SER A 180 21.45 -7.28 18.49
CA SER A 180 22.87 -7.51 18.35
C SER A 180 23.21 -8.78 19.13
N THR A 181 23.55 -9.85 18.40
CA THR A 181 24.08 -11.09 18.97
C THR A 181 25.39 -10.84 19.67
#